data_AF-A0A950CIM6-F1
#
_entry.id   AF-A0A950CIM6-F1
#
_cell.length_a   1.000
_cell.length_b   1.000
_cell.length_c   1.000
_cell.angle_alpha   90.00
_cell.angle_beta   90.00
_cell.angle_gamma   90.00
#
_symmetry.space_group_name_H-M   'P 1'
#
loop_
_entity.id
_entity.type
_entity.pdbx_description
1 polymer ?
#
loop_
_entity_poly.entity_id
_entity_poly.type
_entity_poly.pdbx_seq_one_letter_code
_entity_poly.pdbx_strand_id
1 'polypeptide(L)'
;MQLPPGSHHLGRFSILLVMAKYPLVSQIRIEGPDMLTANTRELFPLASDLTYLNHGGFGATPKSVLEEKKRILDEIEKNPVDFLAHRIKAAWHQVTDKIAGRFTLEPASLAIVDNATDGIEAVLRAQCLKEGDEILTTSMTYGAVAMAAQHIAEKQRARTTLAELRFPDPDPQQCIDAVARAITTGRSLQSSITSHRPRPFSCRSRK
;
A
#
# COMPACT_ATOMS: atom_id res chain seq x y z
N MET A 1 49.58 -20.11 -3.61
CA MET A 1 49.15 -19.01 -2.72
C MET A 1 47.66 -19.21 -2.46
N GLN A 2 47.33 -19.82 -1.32
CA GLN A 2 45.97 -20.21 -0.93
C GLN A 2 45.24 -19.00 -0.35
N LEU A 3 44.01 -18.75 -0.83
CA LEU A 3 43.07 -17.84 -0.20
C LEU A 3 42.55 -18.44 1.13
N PRO A 4 42.28 -17.63 2.15
CA PRO A 4 41.83 -18.12 3.45
C PRO A 4 40.40 -18.70 3.39
N PRO A 5 40.07 -19.71 4.22
CA PRO A 5 38.74 -20.29 4.28
C PRO A 5 37.80 -19.38 5.08
N GLY A 6 36.78 -18.84 4.43
CA GLY A 6 35.79 -17.96 5.07
C GLY A 6 34.91 -17.15 4.12
N SER A 7 35.15 -17.20 2.81
CA SER A 7 34.28 -16.57 1.81
C SER A 7 33.01 -17.39 1.59
N HIS A 8 32.06 -17.28 2.52
CA HIS A 8 30.68 -17.61 2.21
C HIS A 8 30.20 -16.67 1.11
N HIS A 9 29.83 -17.23 -0.04
CA HIS A 9 29.10 -16.53 -1.09
C HIS A 9 27.80 -15.97 -0.51
N LEU A 10 27.83 -14.71 -0.12
CA LEU A 10 26.69 -13.86 0.18
C LEU A 10 25.89 -13.67 -1.13
N GLY A 11 25.10 -14.68 -1.48
CA GLY A 11 24.20 -14.65 -2.63
C GLY A 11 23.24 -13.47 -2.53
N ARG A 12 22.98 -12.80 -3.65
CA ARG A 12 22.10 -11.62 -3.75
C ARG A 12 20.86 -11.74 -2.86
N PHE A 13 20.83 -10.92 -1.82
CA PHE A 13 19.72 -10.77 -0.88
C PHE A 13 18.69 -9.82 -1.47
N SER A 14 17.40 -10.14 -1.33
CA SER A 14 16.32 -9.23 -1.67
C SER A 14 15.24 -9.39 -0.61
N ILE A 15 15.45 -8.75 0.54
CA ILE A 15 14.37 -8.47 1.49
C ILE A 15 13.61 -7.28 0.90
N LEU A 16 12.51 -7.54 0.21
CA LEU A 16 11.57 -6.49 -0.12
C LEU A 16 10.63 -6.34 1.07
N LEU A 17 11.07 -5.53 2.02
CA LEU A 17 10.18 -4.92 2.98
C LEU A 17 9.32 -3.93 2.19
N VAL A 18 8.03 -4.21 2.02
CA VAL A 18 7.02 -3.18 1.69
C VAL A 18 6.68 -2.40 2.96
N MET A 19 7.70 -2.01 3.71
CA MET A 19 7.75 -0.69 4.30
C MET A 19 8.55 0.06 3.26
N ALA A 20 7.93 1.03 2.59
CA ALA A 20 8.59 1.91 1.64
C ALA A 20 10.07 2.09 2.05
N LYS A 21 11.00 1.80 1.13
CA LYS A 21 12.47 1.83 1.32
C LYS A 21 13.01 3.23 1.63
N TYR A 22 12.14 4.08 2.15
CA TYR A 22 12.26 5.47 2.44
C TYR A 22 12.01 5.63 3.94
N PRO A 23 12.95 6.20 4.72
CA PRO A 23 12.72 6.59 6.11
C PRO A 23 11.66 7.71 6.28
N LEU A 24 10.78 7.91 5.28
CA LEU A 24 10.04 9.15 5.07
C LEU A 24 8.61 9.13 5.62
N VAL A 25 7.96 7.97 5.83
CA VAL A 25 6.52 7.99 6.21
C VAL A 25 6.30 8.63 7.60
N SER A 26 7.26 8.49 8.53
CA SER A 26 7.22 9.17 9.84
C SER A 26 7.53 10.68 9.77
N GLN A 27 8.03 11.15 8.63
CA GLN A 27 8.41 12.55 8.38
C GLN A 27 7.43 13.27 7.45
N ILE A 28 6.43 12.57 6.91
CA ILE A 28 5.35 13.19 6.13
C ILE A 28 4.52 14.06 7.08
N ARG A 29 4.86 15.35 7.13
CA ARG A 29 4.00 16.37 7.70
C ARG A 29 2.97 16.77 6.66
N ILE A 30 1.72 16.35 6.88
CA ILE A 30 0.58 16.93 6.18
C ILE A 30 0.25 18.26 6.86
N GLU A 31 1.08 19.28 6.62
CA GLU A 31 0.70 20.66 6.90
C GLU A 31 -0.33 21.08 5.85
N GLY A 32 -1.54 21.33 6.33
CA GLY A 32 -2.61 22.03 5.64
C GLY A 32 -3.18 23.06 6.61
N PRO A 33 -3.96 24.05 6.14
CA PRO A 33 -4.65 24.96 7.04
C PRO A 33 -5.47 24.16 8.07
N ASP A 34 -5.75 24.73 9.24
CA ASP A 34 -6.71 24.19 10.22
C ASP A 34 -8.10 24.12 9.57
N MET A 35 -8.31 23.09 8.76
CA MET A 35 -9.45 22.89 7.87
C MET A 35 -10.56 22.11 8.55
N LEU A 36 -10.34 21.61 9.78
CA LEU A 36 -11.32 20.90 10.58
C LEU A 36 -12.23 21.90 11.32
N THR A 37 -13.00 22.65 10.53
CA THR A 37 -14.06 23.52 11.05
C THR A 37 -15.40 22.77 11.00
N ALA A 38 -16.45 23.32 11.61
CA ALA A 38 -17.80 22.78 11.48
C ALA A 38 -18.26 22.66 10.01
N ASN A 39 -17.68 23.44 9.09
CA ASN A 39 -18.11 23.54 7.70
C ASN A 39 -17.47 22.49 6.78
N THR A 40 -16.48 21.72 7.24
CA THR A 40 -15.82 20.69 6.39
C THR A 40 -16.81 19.63 5.90
N ARG A 41 -17.86 19.35 6.68
CA ARG A 41 -18.92 18.40 6.34
C ARG A 41 -19.70 18.81 5.09
N GLU A 42 -19.83 20.10 4.84
CA GLU A 42 -20.57 20.66 3.69
C GLU A 42 -19.84 20.45 2.36
N LEU A 43 -18.52 20.20 2.42
CA LEU A 43 -17.71 19.88 1.25
C LEU A 43 -18.01 18.49 0.68
N PHE A 44 -18.69 17.62 1.42
CA PHE A 44 -19.01 16.26 0.99
C PHE A 44 -20.50 16.13 0.66
N PRO A 45 -20.88 15.42 -0.42
CA PRO A 45 -22.27 15.20 -0.80
C PRO A 45 -22.93 14.05 -0.01
N LEU A 46 -22.65 13.95 1.29
CA LEU A 46 -23.26 12.95 2.16
C LEU A 46 -24.63 13.44 2.63
N ALA A 47 -25.62 12.55 2.68
CA ALA A 47 -26.98 12.85 3.14
C ALA A 47 -27.00 13.58 4.49
N SER A 48 -27.85 14.60 4.64
CA SER A 48 -27.84 15.50 5.80
C SER A 48 -28.21 14.82 7.11
N ASP A 49 -28.98 13.74 7.06
CA ASP A 49 -29.40 12.89 8.17
C ASP A 49 -28.40 11.76 8.48
N LEU A 50 -27.34 11.58 7.67
CA LEU A 50 -26.33 10.54 7.84
C LEU A 50 -25.12 11.04 8.64
N THR A 51 -24.89 10.40 9.79
CA THR A 51 -23.62 10.48 10.51
C THR A 51 -22.67 9.39 10.00
N TYR A 52 -21.80 9.74 9.06
CA TYR A 52 -20.90 8.79 8.40
C TYR A 52 -19.62 8.53 9.20
N LEU A 53 -19.65 7.50 10.05
CA LEU A 53 -18.53 7.16 10.96
C LEU A 53 -17.45 6.25 10.33
N ASN A 54 -17.68 5.72 9.13
CA ASN A 54 -16.79 4.76 8.48
C ASN A 54 -16.07 5.33 7.24
N HIS A 55 -15.54 6.56 7.34
CA HIS A 55 -14.80 7.18 6.24
C HIS A 55 -13.56 6.35 5.84
N GLY A 56 -12.92 5.66 6.78
CA GLY A 56 -11.79 4.76 6.50
C GLY A 56 -12.16 3.45 5.79
N GLY A 57 -13.45 3.18 5.55
CA GLY A 57 -13.91 2.03 4.78
C GLY A 57 -13.81 2.27 3.28
N PHE A 58 -14.62 3.20 2.76
CA PHE A 58 -14.72 3.51 1.33
C PHE A 58 -14.38 4.97 1.00
N GLY A 59 -14.17 5.81 2.02
CA GLY A 59 -14.04 7.25 1.84
C GLY A 59 -15.37 7.95 1.55
N ALA A 60 -15.27 9.25 1.32
CA ALA A 60 -16.26 10.10 0.69
C ALA A 60 -15.47 11.14 -0.12
N THR A 61 -15.88 11.41 -1.36
CA THR A 61 -15.16 12.34 -2.22
C THR A 61 -15.73 13.75 -2.05
N PRO A 62 -14.90 14.80 -1.85
CA PRO A 62 -15.37 16.18 -1.83
C PRO A 62 -16.06 16.60 -3.13
N LYS A 63 -17.04 17.50 -3.05
CA LYS A 63 -17.80 18.04 -4.19
C LYS A 63 -16.89 18.61 -5.28
N SER A 64 -15.87 19.38 -4.91
CA SER A 64 -14.91 19.96 -5.86
C SER A 64 -14.14 18.91 -6.67
N VAL A 65 -13.80 17.77 -6.05
CA VAL A 65 -13.13 16.65 -6.74
C VAL A 65 -14.11 15.92 -7.66
N LEU A 66 -15.38 15.79 -7.26
CA LEU A 66 -16.42 15.21 -8.12
C LEU A 66 -16.73 16.08 -9.34
N GLU A 67 -16.75 17.41 -9.16
CA GLU A 67 -16.91 18.37 -10.25
C GLU A 67 -15.77 18.28 -11.26
N GLU A 68 -14.52 18.22 -10.78
CA GLU A 68 -13.36 18.05 -11.66
C GLU A 68 -13.36 16.69 -12.37
N LYS A 69 -13.74 15.61 -11.67
CA LYS A 69 -13.94 14.30 -12.28
C LYS A 69 -14.95 14.37 -13.43
N LYS A 70 -16.10 15.04 -13.21
CA LYS A 70 -17.12 15.22 -14.24
C LYS A 70 -16.56 16.02 -15.42
N ARG A 71 -15.86 17.12 -15.17
CA ARG A 71 -15.24 17.95 -16.22
C ARG A 71 -14.28 17.14 -17.10
N ILE A 72 -13.45 16.28 -16.50
CA ILE A 72 -12.52 15.40 -17.22
C ILE A 72 -13.27 14.35 -18.05
N LEU A 73 -14.34 13.75 -17.50
CA LEU A 73 -15.18 12.81 -18.26
C LEU A 73 -15.84 13.48 -19.46
N ASP A 74 -16.44 14.66 -19.27
CA ASP A 74 -17.04 15.44 -20.36
C ASP A 74 -15.99 15.81 -21.44
N GLU A 75 -14.73 15.96 -21.05
CA GLU A 75 -13.61 16.23 -21.97
C GLU A 75 -13.17 14.98 -22.74
N ILE A 76 -13.13 13.82 -22.10
CA ILE A 76 -12.86 12.53 -22.75
C ILE A 76 -13.94 12.26 -23.82
N GLU A 77 -15.21 12.46 -23.49
CA GLU A 77 -16.33 12.18 -24.40
C GLU A 77 -16.37 13.09 -25.63
N LYS A 78 -15.82 14.31 -25.54
CA LYS A 78 -15.73 15.22 -26.71
C LYS A 78 -14.83 14.67 -27.83
N ASN A 79 -13.74 14.00 -27.46
CA ASN A 79 -12.82 13.35 -28.39
C ASN A 79 -11.98 12.28 -27.67
N PRO A 80 -12.47 11.04 -27.56
CA PRO A 80 -11.82 10.01 -26.75
C PRO A 80 -10.47 9.59 -27.33
N VAL A 81 -10.32 9.64 -28.67
CA VAL A 81 -9.06 9.28 -29.33
C VAL A 81 -7.98 10.28 -28.95
N ASP A 82 -8.25 11.58 -29.08
CA ASP A 82 -7.27 12.60 -28.71
C ASP A 82 -6.87 12.51 -27.23
N PHE A 83 -7.87 12.40 -26.35
CA PHE A 83 -7.59 12.34 -24.92
C PHE A 83 -6.76 11.11 -24.54
N LEU A 84 -7.21 9.92 -24.94
CA LEU A 84 -6.60 8.65 -24.52
C LEU A 84 -5.28 8.37 -25.24
N ALA A 85 -5.12 8.77 -26.50
CA ALA A 85 -3.90 8.50 -27.26
C ALA A 85 -2.80 9.55 -27.03
N HIS A 86 -3.17 10.81 -26.81
CA HIS A 86 -2.20 11.91 -26.84
C HIS A 86 -2.06 12.64 -25.51
N ARG A 87 -3.14 12.76 -24.73
CA ARG A 87 -3.17 13.68 -23.58
C ARG A 87 -3.03 12.97 -22.23
N ILE A 88 -3.54 11.76 -22.09
CA ILE A 88 -3.61 11.05 -20.81
C ILE A 88 -2.24 10.86 -20.14
N LYS A 89 -1.18 10.59 -20.92
CA LYS A 89 0.18 10.40 -20.38
C LYS A 89 0.70 11.67 -19.71
N ALA A 90 0.52 12.83 -20.35
CA ALA A 90 0.91 14.10 -19.76
C ALA A 90 0.08 14.42 -18.51
N ALA A 91 -1.22 14.11 -18.52
CA ALA A 91 -2.07 14.26 -17.35
C ALA A 91 -1.61 13.39 -16.16
N TRP A 92 -1.22 12.13 -16.42
CA TRP A 92 -0.65 11.26 -15.39
C TRP A 92 0.67 11.79 -14.82
N HIS A 93 1.58 12.26 -15.68
CA HIS A 93 2.84 12.86 -15.22
C HIS A 93 2.60 14.07 -14.32
N GLN A 94 1.65 14.95 -14.68
CA GLN A 94 1.29 16.08 -13.82
C GLN A 94 0.79 15.65 -12.44
N VAL A 95 0.06 14.53 -12.36
CA VAL A 95 -0.39 13.97 -11.07
C VAL A 95 0.80 13.42 -10.29
N THR A 96 1.65 12.60 -10.91
CA THR A 96 2.82 12.03 -10.24
C THR A 96 3.79 13.11 -9.78
N ASP A 97 4.03 14.17 -10.56
CA ASP A 97 4.92 15.27 -10.20
C ASP A 97 4.41 16.03 -8.97
N LYS A 98 3.09 16.29 -8.89
CA LYS A 98 2.48 16.93 -7.72
C LYS A 98 2.59 16.08 -6.46
N ILE A 99 2.34 14.78 -6.58
CA ILE A 99 2.45 13.83 -5.46
C ILE A 99 3.91 13.73 -5.03
N ALA A 100 4.83 13.58 -5.98
CA ALA A 100 6.27 13.51 -5.74
C ALA A 100 6.78 14.75 -5.01
N GLY A 101 6.42 15.95 -5.48
CA GLY A 101 6.77 17.20 -4.83
C GLY A 101 6.21 17.32 -3.41
N ARG A 102 4.99 16.81 -3.17
CA ARG A 102 4.35 16.86 -1.84
C ARG A 102 5.00 15.95 -0.80
N PHE A 103 5.55 14.82 -1.25
CA PHE A 103 6.15 13.79 -0.38
C PHE A 103 7.67 13.68 -0.52
N THR A 104 8.31 14.59 -1.25
CA THR A 104 9.76 14.58 -1.52
C THR A 104 10.22 13.23 -2.08
N LEU A 105 9.49 12.74 -3.09
CA LEU A 105 9.78 11.50 -3.81
C LEU A 105 10.29 11.83 -5.23
N GLU A 106 10.96 10.86 -5.85
CA GLU A 106 11.26 10.92 -7.28
C GLU A 106 9.99 10.61 -8.09
N PRO A 107 9.59 11.43 -9.08
CA PRO A 107 8.39 11.14 -9.88
C PRO A 107 8.43 9.75 -10.54
N ALA A 108 9.62 9.30 -10.96
CA ALA A 108 9.83 7.99 -11.57
C ALA A 108 9.67 6.81 -10.59
N SER A 109 9.58 7.04 -9.27
CA SER A 109 9.31 5.99 -8.28
C SER A 109 7.82 5.82 -7.98
N LEU A 110 6.94 6.58 -8.63
CA LEU A 110 5.49 6.50 -8.47
C LEU A 110 4.83 5.76 -9.62
N ALA A 111 3.80 4.98 -9.27
CA ALA A 111 2.88 4.37 -10.23
C ALA A 111 1.45 4.70 -9.82
N ILE A 112 0.60 5.02 -10.81
CA ILE A 112 -0.84 5.19 -10.61
C ILE A 112 -1.48 3.82 -10.81
N VAL A 113 -2.24 3.38 -9.81
CA VAL A 113 -3.01 2.12 -9.80
C VAL A 113 -4.43 2.40 -9.31
N ASP A 114 -5.37 1.53 -9.67
CA ASP A 114 -6.79 1.76 -9.38
C ASP A 114 -7.11 1.68 -7.88
N ASN A 115 -6.40 0.84 -7.13
CA ASN A 115 -6.56 0.71 -5.68
C ASN A 115 -5.34 0.03 -5.02
N ALA A 116 -5.37 -0.03 -3.68
CA ALA A 116 -4.29 -0.63 -2.88
C ALA A 116 -4.09 -2.14 -3.12
N THR A 117 -5.15 -2.87 -3.48
CA THR A 117 -5.06 -4.31 -3.78
C THR A 117 -4.30 -4.52 -5.08
N ASP A 118 -4.67 -3.78 -6.13
CA ASP A 118 -3.98 -3.85 -7.44
C ASP A 118 -2.51 -3.44 -7.33
N GLY A 119 -2.21 -2.42 -6.53
CA GLY A 119 -0.83 -2.00 -6.26
C GLY A 119 0.01 -3.11 -5.63
N ILE A 120 -0.52 -3.81 -4.63
CA ILE A 120 0.19 -4.92 -4.00
C ILE A 120 0.31 -6.12 -4.92
N GLU A 121 -0.77 -6.47 -5.62
CA GLU A 121 -0.76 -7.58 -6.55
C GLU A 121 0.28 -7.36 -7.67
N ALA A 122 0.38 -6.14 -8.21
CA ALA A 122 1.42 -5.78 -9.17
C ALA A 122 2.83 -5.98 -8.61
N VAL A 123 3.09 -5.53 -7.38
CA VAL A 123 4.38 -5.70 -6.70
C VAL A 123 4.71 -7.18 -6.49
N LEU A 124 3.76 -7.97 -5.99
CA LEU A 124 3.94 -9.39 -5.72
C LEU A 124 4.16 -10.20 -7.01
N ARG A 125 3.43 -9.89 -8.09
CA ARG A 125 3.59 -10.55 -9.39
C ARG A 125 4.90 -10.20 -10.08
N ALA A 126 5.45 -9.02 -9.82
CA ALA A 126 6.75 -8.62 -10.34
C ALA A 126 7.92 -9.36 -9.65
N GLN A 127 7.67 -10.05 -8.54
CA GLN A 127 8.69 -10.87 -7.87
C GLN A 127 8.83 -12.21 -8.59
N CYS A 128 10.04 -12.51 -9.05
CA CYS A 128 10.42 -13.83 -9.56
C CYS A 128 10.78 -14.75 -8.39
N LEU A 129 9.76 -15.21 -7.66
CA LEU A 129 9.94 -16.15 -6.55
C LEU A 129 10.37 -17.51 -7.10
N LYS A 130 11.25 -18.17 -6.35
CA LYS A 130 11.69 -19.54 -6.63
C LYS A 130 10.99 -20.53 -5.71
N GLU A 131 11.06 -21.79 -6.10
CA GLU A 131 10.59 -22.88 -5.24
C GLU A 131 11.26 -22.80 -3.86
N GLY A 132 10.43 -22.81 -2.82
CA GLY A 132 10.87 -22.69 -1.42
C GLY A 132 11.16 -21.27 -0.92
N ASP A 133 11.04 -20.23 -1.76
CA ASP A 133 11.04 -18.84 -1.27
C ASP A 133 9.78 -18.54 -0.44
N GLU A 134 9.82 -17.49 0.38
CA GLU A 134 8.76 -17.20 1.36
C GLU A 134 8.23 -15.76 1.24
N ILE A 135 6.91 -15.63 1.28
CA ILE A 135 6.22 -14.35 1.47
C ILE A 135 5.77 -14.28 2.94
N LEU A 136 6.39 -13.40 3.71
CA LEU A 136 6.05 -13.17 5.10
C LEU A 136 4.93 -12.12 5.21
N THR A 137 3.86 -12.51 5.89
CA THR A 137 2.72 -11.65 6.24
C THR A 137 2.62 -11.55 7.76
N THR A 138 1.76 -10.67 8.27
CA THR A 138 1.49 -10.55 9.70
C THR A 138 0.02 -10.85 10.01
N SER A 139 -0.30 -11.16 11.27
CA SER A 139 -1.70 -11.37 11.69
C SER A 139 -2.58 -10.11 11.56
N MET A 140 -1.98 -8.94 11.28
CA MET A 140 -2.66 -7.68 11.00
C MET A 140 -2.72 -7.33 9.50
N THR A 141 -2.18 -8.17 8.62
CA THR A 141 -2.22 -7.94 7.17
C THR A 141 -3.67 -7.86 6.68
N TYR A 142 -3.94 -6.92 5.77
CA TYR A 142 -5.25 -6.79 5.13
C TYR A 142 -5.65 -8.09 4.42
N GLY A 143 -6.89 -8.57 4.61
CA GLY A 143 -7.33 -9.87 4.11
C GLY A 143 -7.07 -10.09 2.61
N ALA A 144 -7.38 -9.12 1.75
CA ALA A 144 -7.10 -9.26 0.31
C ALA A 144 -5.60 -9.34 -0.01
N VAL A 145 -4.74 -8.71 0.79
CA VAL A 145 -3.29 -8.80 0.64
C VAL A 145 -2.79 -10.16 1.05
N ALA A 146 -3.29 -10.71 2.15
CA ALA A 146 -2.96 -12.07 2.58
C ALA A 146 -3.38 -13.10 1.52
N MET A 147 -4.57 -12.93 0.94
CA MET A 147 -5.06 -13.79 -0.15
C MET A 147 -4.21 -13.65 -1.42
N ALA A 148 -3.84 -12.42 -1.82
CA ALA A 148 -2.98 -12.19 -2.97
C ALA A 148 -1.58 -12.81 -2.77
N ALA A 149 -1.01 -12.65 -1.57
CA ALA A 149 0.26 -13.27 -1.19
C ALA A 149 0.21 -14.80 -1.27
N GLN A 150 -0.85 -15.41 -0.72
CA GLN A 150 -1.06 -16.86 -0.80
C GLN A 150 -1.19 -17.33 -2.25
N HIS A 151 -2.07 -16.70 -3.03
CA HIS A 151 -2.30 -17.06 -4.43
C HIS A 151 -1.00 -17.01 -5.26
N ILE A 152 -0.19 -15.96 -5.07
CA ILE A 152 1.05 -15.79 -5.82
C ILE A 152 2.13 -16.76 -5.34
N ALA A 153 2.22 -17.02 -4.03
CA ALA A 153 3.13 -18.02 -3.49
C ALA A 153 2.84 -19.41 -4.09
N GLU A 154 1.57 -19.84 -4.07
CA GLU A 154 1.13 -21.12 -4.64
C GLU A 154 1.48 -21.22 -6.12
N LYS A 155 1.19 -20.16 -6.91
CA LYS A 155 1.48 -20.13 -8.35
C LYS A 155 2.97 -20.23 -8.67
N GLN A 156 3.84 -19.71 -7.79
CA GLN A 156 5.29 -19.71 -7.97
C GLN A 156 6.01 -20.81 -7.18
N ARG A 157 5.28 -21.76 -6.56
CA ARG A 157 5.82 -22.80 -5.67
C ARG A 157 6.63 -22.26 -4.48
N ALA A 158 6.33 -21.03 -4.09
CA ALA A 158 6.79 -20.42 -2.86
C ALA A 158 5.80 -20.74 -1.72
N ARG A 159 6.12 -20.28 -0.50
CA ARG A 159 5.26 -20.45 0.69
C ARG A 159 4.90 -19.11 1.28
N THR A 160 3.79 -19.06 2.01
CA THR A 160 3.47 -17.93 2.89
C THR A 160 3.83 -18.26 4.33
N THR A 161 4.50 -17.33 5.00
CA THR A 161 4.78 -17.40 6.44
C THR A 161 4.00 -16.31 7.17
N LEU A 162 3.64 -16.55 8.42
CA LEU A 162 2.87 -15.62 9.25
C LEU A 162 3.65 -15.22 10.49
N ALA A 163 3.87 -13.92 10.68
CA ALA A 163 4.32 -13.34 11.93
C ALA A 163 3.11 -12.94 12.77
N GLU A 164 2.88 -13.65 13.87
CA GLU A 164 1.81 -13.33 14.82
C GLU A 164 2.17 -12.06 15.61
N LEU A 165 1.36 -11.02 15.43
CA LEU A 165 1.45 -9.76 16.17
C LEU A 165 0.37 -9.72 17.25
N ARG A 166 0.74 -9.19 18.42
CA ARG A 166 -0.16 -9.05 19.57
C ARG A 166 -1.20 -7.95 19.33
N PHE A 167 -2.44 -8.18 19.75
CA PHE A 167 -3.52 -7.21 19.73
C PHE A 167 -4.39 -7.31 20.99
N PRO A 168 -4.99 -6.21 21.50
CA PRO A 168 -4.73 -4.81 21.15
C PRO A 168 -3.38 -4.32 21.71
N ASP A 169 -2.80 -3.29 21.10
CA ASP A 169 -1.54 -2.63 21.52
C ASP A 169 -0.26 -3.46 21.35
N PRO A 170 0.15 -3.74 20.10
CA PRO A 170 1.46 -4.30 19.86
C PRO A 170 2.57 -3.30 20.23
N ASP A 171 3.49 -3.71 21.10
CA ASP A 171 4.73 -2.97 21.33
C ASP A 171 5.60 -2.98 20.05
N PRO A 172 6.22 -1.84 19.65
CA PRO A 172 7.03 -1.76 18.44
C PRO A 172 8.19 -2.75 18.42
N GLN A 173 8.89 -2.95 19.55
CA GLN A 173 10.00 -3.89 19.61
C GLN A 173 9.49 -5.34 19.50
N GLN A 174 8.38 -5.66 20.16
CA GLN A 174 7.74 -6.97 20.02
C GLN A 174 7.30 -7.26 18.57
N CYS A 175 6.85 -6.25 17.81
CA CYS A 175 6.57 -6.40 16.39
C CYS A 175 7.81 -6.77 15.59
N ILE A 176 8.89 -6.02 15.82
CA ILE A 176 10.18 -6.27 15.15
C ILE A 176 10.65 -7.67 15.46
N ASP A 177 10.60 -8.08 16.72
CA ASP A 177 11.07 -9.39 17.15
C ASP A 177 10.19 -10.53 16.59
N ALA A 178 8.87 -10.33 16.52
CA ALA A 178 7.95 -11.31 15.92
C ALA A 178 8.24 -11.51 14.43
N VAL A 179 8.44 -10.41 13.71
CA VAL A 179 8.84 -10.43 12.31
C VAL A 179 10.21 -11.08 12.14
N ALA A 180 11.21 -10.70 12.95
CA ALA A 180 12.55 -11.25 12.88
C ALA A 180 12.58 -12.76 13.14
N ARG A 181 11.79 -13.26 14.10
CA ARG A 181 11.64 -14.69 14.37
C ARG A 181 10.99 -15.46 13.23
N ALA A 182 10.09 -14.83 12.48
CA ALA A 182 9.38 -15.46 11.38
C ALA A 182 10.18 -15.47 10.06
N ILE A 183 11.33 -14.80 10.00
CA ILE A 183 12.25 -14.87 8.86
C ILE A 183 13.01 -16.20 8.94
N THR A 184 12.51 -17.22 8.25
CA THR A 184 13.07 -18.57 8.22
C THR A 184 14.06 -18.80 7.07
N THR A 185 13.94 -18.04 5.98
CA THR A 185 14.82 -18.14 4.80
C THR A 185 15.34 -16.78 4.37
N GLY A 186 16.57 -16.74 3.84
CA GLY A 186 17.28 -15.51 3.41
C GLY A 186 16.64 -14.73 2.24
N ARG A 187 15.46 -15.15 1.77
CA ARG A 187 14.61 -14.46 0.79
C ARG A 187 13.18 -14.38 1.33
N SER A 188 12.97 -13.44 2.25
CA SER A 188 11.65 -13.13 2.80
C SER A 188 11.13 -11.84 2.18
N LEU A 189 10.01 -11.92 1.47
CA LEU A 189 9.27 -10.74 1.03
C LEU A 189 8.29 -10.34 2.13
N GLN A 190 8.44 -9.16 2.71
CA GLN A 190 7.54 -8.70 3.75
C GLN A 190 6.52 -7.73 3.16
N SER A 191 5.29 -8.18 2.96
CA SER A 191 4.17 -7.29 2.64
C SER A 191 3.37 -7.02 3.91
N SER A 192 3.71 -5.96 4.64
CA SER A 192 2.85 -5.41 5.67
C SER A 192 2.16 -4.17 5.12
N ILE A 193 0.86 -4.24 4.80
CA ILE A 193 0.04 -3.03 4.97
C ILE A 193 -0.07 -2.83 6.47
N THR A 194 0.87 -2.09 7.03
CA THR A 194 0.68 -1.53 8.35
C THR A 194 -0.27 -0.36 8.16
N SER A 195 -1.57 -0.62 8.34
CA SER A 195 -2.49 0.49 8.54
C SER A 195 -1.97 1.25 9.77
N HIS A 196 -1.60 2.52 9.61
CA HIS A 196 -1.11 3.36 10.71
C HIS A 196 -2.16 3.51 11.85
N ARG A 197 -3.39 3.03 11.61
CA ARG A 197 -4.33 2.58 12.65
C ARG A 197 -4.88 1.18 12.28
N PRO A 198 -4.59 0.10 13.02
CA PRO A 198 -5.22 -1.19 12.76
C PRO A 198 -6.75 -1.02 12.77
N ARG A 199 -7.44 -1.64 11.79
CA ARG A 199 -8.91 -1.63 11.78
C ARG A 199 -9.39 -2.47 12.97
N PRO A 200 -10.24 -1.96 13.88
CA PRO A 200 -10.91 -2.84 14.83
C PRO A 200 -11.86 -3.74 14.04
N PHE A 201 -11.60 -5.05 14.04
CA PHE A 201 -12.55 -6.02 13.51
C PHE A 201 -13.84 -5.97 14.35
N SER A 202 -14.98 -5.84 13.67
CA SER A 202 -16.28 -6.13 14.27
C SER A 202 -16.33 -7.62 14.62
N CYS A 203 -16.34 -7.94 15.90
CA CYS A 203 -16.47 -9.30 16.39
C CYS A 203 -17.82 -9.88 15.90
N ARG A 204 -17.81 -10.84 14.96
CA ARG A 204 -18.98 -11.68 14.71
C ARG A 204 -19.10 -12.62 15.91
N SER A 205 -20.07 -12.36 16.79
CA SER A 205 -20.49 -13.34 17.79
C SER A 205 -20.94 -14.60 17.06
N ARG A 206 -20.20 -15.71 17.24
CA ARG A 206 -20.73 -17.04 16.93
C ARG A 206 -21.89 -17.28 17.91
N LYS A 207 -23.09 -17.48 17.37
CA LYS A 207 -24.11 -18.30 18.02
C LYS A 207 -23.89 -19.74 17.57
#